data_AF-A0A3N7IQ24-F1
#
_entry.id   AF-A0A3N7IQ24-F1
#
_cell.length_a   1.000
_cell.length_b   1.000
_cell.length_c   1.000
_cell.angle_alpha   90.00
_cell.angle_beta   90.00
_cell.angle_gamma   90.00
#
_symmetry.space_group_name_H-M   'P 1'
#
loop_
_entity.id
_entity.type
_entity.pdbx_description
1 polymer ?
#
loop_
_entity_poly.entity_id
_entity_poly.type
_entity_poly.pdbx_seq_one_letter_code
_entity_poly.pdbx_strand_id
1 'polypeptide(L)'
;MLHAKAGDEYLTLYLAREKKWRVWYKVGLIVVTTAGLYFSQTNPLVPVLSLTVVWISQLVSQVQNFIVMSDDNFGKLGGLRMMYYERWAKLEDLWFEMFDERINDDEAQIRYYETRKEARDIEKLDNSLLLKKRRKLDNKAQLNTQAYIDQYHGYTEQPEED
;
A
#
# COMPACT_ATOMS: atom_id res chain seq x y z
N MET A 1 7.90 -10.61 -12.95
CA MET A 1 7.24 -11.10 -11.71
C MET A 1 7.61 -10.24 -10.49
N LEU A 2 8.90 -10.13 -10.13
CA LEU A 2 9.41 -9.32 -9.00
C LEU A 2 8.82 -7.90 -8.89
N HIS A 3 8.85 -7.12 -9.96
CA HIS A 3 8.33 -5.75 -9.94
C HIS A 3 6.83 -5.65 -9.67
N ALA A 4 6.03 -6.60 -10.15
CA ALA A 4 4.59 -6.59 -9.92
C ALA A 4 4.26 -6.91 -8.45
N LYS A 5 4.96 -7.91 -7.89
CA LYS A 5 4.84 -8.31 -6.49
C LYS A 5 5.30 -7.22 -5.52
N ALA A 6 6.44 -6.59 -5.80
CA ALA A 6 6.94 -5.47 -5.00
C ALA A 6 5.99 -4.26 -5.04
N GLY A 7 5.33 -4.02 -6.19
CA GLY A 7 4.29 -3.00 -6.33
C GLY A 7 3.07 -3.26 -5.44
N ASP A 8 2.51 -4.47 -5.48
CA ASP A 8 1.36 -4.85 -4.62
C ASP A 8 1.71 -4.75 -3.12
N GLU A 9 2.88 -5.27 -2.73
CA GLU A 9 3.33 -5.24 -1.33
C GLU A 9 3.56 -3.80 -0.86
N TYR A 10 4.16 -2.94 -1.70
CA TYR A 10 4.34 -1.52 -1.39
C TYR A 10 2.99 -0.82 -1.16
N LEU A 11 2.03 -1.03 -2.06
CA LEU A 11 0.70 -0.43 -1.97
C LEU A 11 -0.05 -0.94 -0.74
N THR A 12 0.07 -2.22 -0.41
CA THR A 12 -0.51 -2.82 0.80
C THR A 12 0.05 -2.17 2.06
N LEU A 13 1.37 -2.04 2.17
CA LEU A 13 2.03 -1.38 3.30
C LEU A 13 1.67 0.11 3.40
N TYR A 14 1.55 0.78 2.25
CA TYR A 14 1.15 2.18 2.17
C TYR A 14 -0.28 2.39 2.69
N LEU A 15 -1.24 1.61 2.18
CA LEU A 15 -2.65 1.63 2.61
C LEU A 15 -2.78 1.34 4.11
N ALA A 16 -2.09 0.30 4.61
CA ALA A 16 -2.12 -0.07 6.01
C ALA A 16 -1.60 1.07 6.90
N ARG A 17 -0.55 1.77 6.47
CA ARG A 17 0.00 2.92 7.20
C ARG A 17 -0.97 4.10 7.23
N GLU A 18 -1.59 4.44 6.10
CA GLU A 18 -2.56 5.53 6.05
C GLU A 18 -3.79 5.25 6.93
N LYS A 19 -4.30 4.01 6.91
CA LYS A 19 -5.38 3.58 7.83
C LYS A 19 -4.97 3.76 9.29
N LYS A 20 -3.78 3.28 9.67
CA LYS A 20 -3.27 3.43 11.04
C LYS A 20 -3.15 4.89 11.44
N TRP A 21 -2.63 5.76 10.58
CA TRP A 21 -2.52 7.19 10.85
C TRP A 21 -3.89 7.84 11.10
N ARG A 22 -4.89 7.53 10.27
CA ARG A 22 -6.27 8.01 10.45
C ARG A 22 -6.88 7.56 11.79
N VAL A 23 -6.67 6.30 12.17
CA VAL A 23 -7.15 5.76 13.47
C VAL A 23 -6.46 6.47 14.63
N TRP A 24 -5.13 6.59 14.61
CA TRP A 24 -4.38 7.26 15.66
C TRP A 24 -4.75 8.73 15.83
N TYR A 25 -4.99 9.45 14.73
CA TYR A 25 -5.45 10.82 14.77
C TYR A 25 -6.82 10.94 15.48
N LYS A 26 -7.78 10.08 15.12
CA LYS A 26 -9.10 10.04 15.76
C LYS A 26 -9.01 9.71 17.24
N VAL A 27 -8.19 8.72 17.62
CA VAL A 27 -7.98 8.35 19.03
C VAL A 27 -7.37 9.53 19.80
N GLY A 28 -6.34 10.18 19.25
CA GLY A 28 -5.71 11.35 19.86
C GLY A 28 -6.72 12.49 20.08
N LEU A 29 -7.58 12.75 19.10
CA LEU A 29 -8.64 13.75 19.23
C LEU A 29 -9.58 13.42 20.39
N ILE A 30 -10.08 12.19 20.48
CA ILE A 30 -11.00 11.75 21.54
C ILE A 30 -10.37 11.89 22.93
N VAL A 31 -9.10 11.53 23.06
CA VAL A 31 -8.38 11.67 24.34
C VAL A 31 -8.28 13.14 24.73
N VAL A 32 -7.92 14.01 23.79
CA VAL A 32 -7.77 15.45 24.06
C VAL A 32 -9.12 16.10 24.40
N THR A 33 -10.21 15.76 23.70
CA THR A 33 -11.53 16.31 24.02
C THR A 33 -12.04 15.81 25.37
N THR A 34 -11.86 14.52 25.67
CA THR A 34 -12.27 13.93 26.94
C THR A 34 -11.48 14.50 28.11
N ALA A 35 -10.16 14.65 27.96
CA ALA A 35 -9.30 15.28 28.95
C ALA A 35 -9.65 16.76 29.17
N GLY A 36 -9.93 17.50 28.08
CA GLY A 36 -10.35 18.90 28.15
C GLY A 36 -11.65 19.09 28.94
N LEU A 37 -12.62 18.19 28.77
CA LEU A 37 -13.87 18.20 29.55
C LEU A 37 -13.61 17.91 31.03
N TYR A 38 -12.77 16.93 31.35
CA TYR A 38 -12.47 16.58 32.74
C TYR A 38 -11.77 17.73 33.49
N PHE A 39 -10.75 18.35 32.88
CA PHE A 39 -10.01 19.46 33.49
C PHE A 39 -10.79 20.79 33.52
N SER A 40 -11.89 20.90 32.77
CA SER A 40 -12.74 22.10 32.77
C SER A 40 -13.37 22.41 34.14
N GLN A 41 -13.53 21.38 34.99
CA GLN A 41 -14.09 21.54 36.34
C GLN A 41 -13.12 22.23 37.31
N THR A 42 -11.81 22.13 37.05
CA THR A 42 -10.77 22.69 37.93
C THR A 42 -10.33 24.09 37.56
N ASN A 43 -10.50 24.53 36.31
CA ASN A 43 -9.99 25.83 35.87
C ASN A 43 -10.79 26.38 34.68
N PRO A 44 -11.39 27.59 34.78
CA PRO A 44 -12.27 28.15 33.74
C PRO A 44 -11.56 28.48 32.42
N LEU A 45 -10.22 28.51 32.38
CA LEU A 45 -9.43 28.71 31.16
C LEU A 45 -9.31 27.43 30.30
N VAL A 46 -9.46 26.25 30.91
CA VAL A 46 -9.33 24.95 30.23
C VAL A 46 -10.41 24.71 29.15
N PRO A 47 -11.70 25.03 29.36
CA PRO A 47 -12.71 24.82 28.32
C PRO A 47 -12.40 25.63 27.05
N VAL A 48 -11.89 26.86 27.18
CA VAL A 48 -11.47 27.69 26.03
C VAL A 48 -10.36 27.00 25.24
N LEU A 49 -9.32 26.50 25.93
CA LEU A 49 -8.22 25.75 25.31
C LEU A 49 -8.71 24.48 24.61
N SER A 50 -9.62 23.73 25.24
CA SER A 50 -10.18 22.51 24.62
C SER A 50 -10.96 22.81 23.35
N LEU A 51 -11.74 23.90 23.34
CA LEU A 51 -12.51 24.34 22.18
C LEU A 51 -11.59 24.79 21.04
N THR A 52 -10.52 25.51 21.37
CA THR A 52 -9.49 25.90 20.41
C THR A 52 -8.82 24.68 19.80
N VAL A 53 -8.50 23.65 20.58
CA VAL A 53 -7.90 22.41 20.05
C VAL A 53 -8.89 21.64 19.18
N VAL A 54 -10.17 21.58 19.54
CA VAL A 54 -11.21 21.00 18.66
C VAL A 54 -11.29 21.76 17.36
N TRP A 55 -11.32 23.08 17.40
CA TRP A 55 -11.41 23.92 16.20
C TRP A 55 -10.18 23.74 15.29
N ILE A 56 -8.97 23.74 15.87
CA ILE A 56 -7.73 23.43 15.15
C ILE A 56 -7.77 22.01 14.58
N SER A 57 -8.28 21.02 15.32
CA SER A 57 -8.38 19.65 14.83
C SER A 57 -9.35 19.51 13.66
N GLN A 58 -10.46 20.27 13.65
CA GLN A 58 -11.39 20.29 12.52
C GLN A 58 -10.75 20.94 11.29
N LEU A 59 -10.01 22.03 11.46
CA LEU A 59 -9.23 22.63 10.37
C LEU A 59 -8.19 21.65 9.84
N VAL A 60 -7.45 20.98 10.73
CA VAL A 60 -6.48 19.96 10.35
C VAL A 60 -7.17 18.79 9.65
N SER A 61 -8.37 18.38 10.05
CA SER A 61 -9.15 17.34 9.36
C SER A 61 -9.58 17.76 7.95
N GLN A 62 -9.89 19.04 7.72
CA GLN A 62 -10.21 19.52 6.38
C GLN A 62 -8.97 19.64 5.50
N VAL A 63 -7.86 20.13 6.07
CA VAL A 63 -6.56 20.18 5.40
C VAL A 63 -5.97 18.77 5.22
N GLN A 64 -6.35 17.82 6.06
CA GLN A 64 -5.96 16.42 5.94
C GLN A 64 -6.45 15.84 4.61
N ASN A 65 -7.59 16.25 4.05
CA ASN A 65 -8.01 15.81 2.71
C ASN A 65 -7.09 16.33 1.60
N PHE A 66 -6.32 17.40 1.85
CA PHE A 66 -5.28 17.91 0.94
C PHE A 66 -3.90 17.29 1.20
N ILE A 67 -3.58 16.88 2.44
CA ILE A 67 -2.26 16.32 2.83
C ILE A 67 -2.24 14.78 2.81
N VAL A 68 -3.36 14.14 3.15
CA VAL A 68 -3.60 12.70 3.14
C VAL A 68 -4.55 12.42 1.99
N MET A 69 -4.24 11.39 1.22
CA MET A 69 -4.98 10.96 0.03
C MET A 69 -6.50 11.00 0.29
N SER A 70 -7.24 11.84 -0.45
CA SER A 70 -8.71 11.95 -0.38
C SER A 70 -9.35 10.56 -0.47
N ASP A 71 -10.53 10.36 0.12
CA ASP A 71 -11.20 9.05 0.15
C ASP A 71 -11.43 8.48 -1.28
N ASP A 72 -11.64 9.34 -2.28
CA ASP A 72 -11.67 8.95 -3.69
C ASP A 72 -10.33 8.38 -4.20
N ASN A 73 -9.23 9.04 -3.82
CA ASN A 73 -7.89 8.59 -4.18
C ASN A 73 -7.51 7.33 -3.39
N PHE A 74 -8.04 7.13 -2.19
CA PHE A 74 -7.90 5.90 -1.42
C PHE A 74 -8.61 4.71 -2.10
N GLY A 75 -9.79 4.93 -2.66
CA GLY A 75 -10.49 3.95 -3.50
C GLY A 75 -9.70 3.59 -4.76
N LYS A 76 -9.20 4.61 -5.47
CA LYS A 76 -8.33 4.42 -6.65
C LYS A 76 -7.04 3.68 -6.31
N LEU A 77 -6.46 3.92 -5.13
CA LEU A 77 -5.27 3.22 -4.65
C LEU A 77 -5.56 1.73 -4.38
N GLY A 78 -6.74 1.42 -3.84
CA GLY A 78 -7.23 0.05 -3.72
C GLY A 78 -7.41 -0.63 -5.08
N GLY A 79 -7.92 0.10 -6.08
CA GLY A 79 -8.01 -0.36 -7.46
C GLY A 79 -6.63 -0.62 -8.08
N LEU A 80 -5.67 0.30 -7.89
CA LEU A 80 -4.29 0.14 -8.35
C LEU A 80 -3.64 -1.11 -7.76
N ARG A 81 -3.85 -1.35 -6.45
CA ARG A 81 -3.39 -2.56 -5.78
C ARG A 81 -3.95 -3.82 -6.46
N MET A 82 -5.26 -3.85 -6.72
CA MET A 82 -5.89 -4.99 -7.38
C MET A 82 -5.29 -5.27 -8.76
N MET A 83 -4.98 -4.23 -9.55
CA MET A 83 -4.31 -4.39 -10.84
C MET A 83 -2.90 -4.97 -10.70
N TYR A 84 -2.12 -4.54 -9.70
CA TYR A 84 -0.81 -5.14 -9.42
C TYR A 84 -0.93 -6.61 -9.01
N TYR A 85 -1.91 -6.95 -8.17
CA TYR A 85 -2.20 -8.31 -7.75
C TYR A 85 -2.61 -9.21 -8.92
N GLU A 86 -3.58 -8.79 -9.74
CA GLU A 86 -4.04 -9.54 -10.92
C GLU A 86 -2.91 -9.78 -11.91
N ARG A 87 -2.09 -8.76 -12.17
CA ARG A 87 -0.91 -8.90 -13.03
C ARG A 87 0.10 -9.88 -12.44
N TRP A 88 0.32 -9.85 -11.13
CA TRP A 88 1.23 -10.79 -10.48
C TRP A 88 0.69 -12.23 -10.55
N ALA A 89 -0.60 -12.44 -10.26
CA ALA A 89 -1.25 -13.75 -10.33
C ALA A 89 -1.17 -14.34 -11.75
N LYS A 90 -1.40 -13.54 -12.80
CA LYS A 90 -1.23 -13.99 -14.20
C LYS A 90 0.20 -14.40 -14.52
N LEU A 91 1.19 -13.66 -14.00
CA LEU A 91 2.60 -14.01 -14.20
C LEU A 91 2.99 -15.28 -13.42
N GLU A 92 2.40 -15.49 -12.26
CA GLU A 92 2.60 -16.69 -11.45
C GLU A 92 1.97 -17.92 -12.10
N ASP A 93 0.73 -17.81 -12.56
CA ASP A 93 0.06 -18.86 -13.32
C ASP A 93 0.84 -19.23 -14.59
N LEU A 94 1.27 -18.23 -15.36
CA LEU A 94 2.12 -18.43 -16.54
C LEU A 94 3.44 -19.16 -16.21
N TRP A 95 4.05 -18.82 -15.07
CA TRP A 95 5.28 -19.47 -14.63
C TRP A 95 5.05 -20.92 -14.26
N PHE A 96 3.97 -21.25 -13.55
CA PHE A 96 3.60 -22.62 -13.22
C PHE A 96 3.24 -23.44 -14.46
N GLU A 97 2.46 -22.87 -15.40
CA GLU A 97 2.12 -23.54 -16.66
C GLU A 97 3.36 -23.88 -17.48
N MET A 98 4.34 -22.97 -17.53
CA MET A 98 5.60 -23.18 -18.23
C MET A 98 6.50 -24.20 -17.50
N PHE A 99 6.54 -24.15 -16.17
CA PHE A 99 7.30 -25.09 -15.33
C PHE A 99 6.76 -26.53 -15.43
N ASP A 100 5.44 -26.68 -15.47
CA ASP A 100 4.75 -27.97 -15.64
C ASP A 100 4.73 -28.43 -17.12
N GLU A 101 5.43 -27.74 -18.03
CA GLU A 101 5.47 -28.01 -19.48
C GLU A 101 4.07 -28.06 -20.15
N ARG A 102 3.08 -27.36 -19.58
CA ARG A 102 1.70 -27.33 -20.11
C ARG A 102 1.55 -26.39 -21.30
N ILE A 103 2.46 -25.43 -21.44
CA ILE A 103 2.53 -24.47 -22.54
C ILE A 103 3.95 -24.47 -23.13
N ASN A 104 4.08 -24.10 -24.40
CA ASN A 104 5.37 -23.95 -25.05
C ASN A 104 5.87 -22.49 -24.98
N ASP A 105 7.14 -22.28 -25.35
CA ASP A 105 7.79 -20.96 -25.29
C ASP A 105 7.06 -19.90 -26.13
N ASP A 106 6.55 -20.27 -27.31
CA ASP A 106 5.83 -19.35 -28.20
C ASP A 106 4.51 -18.87 -27.56
N GLU A 107 3.75 -19.79 -26.95
CA GLU A 107 2.52 -19.46 -26.23
C GLU A 107 2.80 -18.65 -24.97
N ALA A 108 3.86 -19.00 -24.24
CA ALA A 108 4.29 -18.27 -23.06
C ALA A 108 4.69 -16.82 -23.41
N GLN A 109 5.39 -16.64 -24.53
CA GLN A 109 5.81 -15.33 -25.01
C GLN A 109 4.60 -14.44 -25.34
N ILE A 110 3.58 -14.97 -26.02
CA ILE A 110 2.36 -14.24 -26.37
C ILE A 110 1.64 -13.76 -25.09
N ARG A 111 1.36 -14.68 -24.16
CA ARG A 111 0.68 -14.37 -22.88
C ARG A 111 1.48 -13.37 -22.03
N TYR A 112 2.81 -13.47 -22.04
CA TYR A 112 3.67 -12.50 -21.37
C TYR A 112 3.53 -11.08 -21.94
N TYR A 113 3.49 -10.94 -23.27
CA TYR A 113 3.31 -9.63 -23.90
C TYR A 113 1.93 -9.02 -23.65
N GLU A 114 0.88 -9.83 -23.55
CA GLU A 114 -0.45 -9.39 -23.14
C GLU A 114 -0.42 -8.83 -21.72
N THR A 115 0.18 -9.57 -20.80
CA THR A 115 0.37 -9.14 -19.41
C THR A 115 1.23 -7.86 -19.30
N ARG A 116 2.10 -7.61 -20.27
CA ARG A 116 2.89 -6.36 -20.35
C ARG A 116 2.05 -5.15 -20.78
N LYS A 117 0.96 -5.33 -21.56
CA LYS A 117 0.05 -4.23 -21.91
C LYS A 117 -0.65 -3.69 -20.66
N GLU A 118 -1.05 -4.57 -19.74
CA GLU A 118 -1.68 -4.21 -18.45
C GLU A 118 -0.76 -3.34 -17.58
N ALA A 119 0.55 -3.54 -17.69
CA ALA A 119 1.54 -2.70 -16.99
C ALA A 119 1.42 -1.21 -17.33
N ARG A 120 0.98 -0.89 -18.56
CA ARG A 120 0.81 0.50 -19.01
C ARG A 120 -0.35 1.18 -18.29
N ASP A 121 -1.44 0.46 -18.04
CA ASP A 121 -2.61 1.02 -17.38
C ASP A 121 -2.34 1.21 -15.88
N ILE A 122 -1.58 0.29 -15.28
CA ILE A 122 -1.02 0.44 -13.93
C ILE A 122 -0.16 1.70 -13.84
N GLU A 123 0.78 1.90 -14.78
CA GLU A 123 1.69 3.06 -14.76
C GLU A 123 0.95 4.39 -14.95
N LYS A 124 -0.08 4.42 -15.82
CA LYS A 124 -0.94 5.60 -15.97
C LYS A 124 -1.67 5.93 -14.68
N LEU A 125 -2.25 4.92 -14.02
CA LEU A 125 -2.99 5.12 -12.78
C LEU A 125 -2.07 5.52 -11.63
N ASP A 126 -0.89 4.90 -11.52
CA ASP A 126 0.15 5.26 -10.54
C ASP A 126 0.60 6.73 -10.69
N ASN A 127 0.89 7.15 -11.92
CA ASN A 127 1.23 8.55 -12.22
C ASN A 127 0.08 9.51 -11.89
N SER A 128 -1.17 9.12 -12.14
CA SER A 128 -2.34 9.96 -11.82
C SER A 128 -2.56 10.16 -10.32
N LEU A 129 -2.10 9.21 -9.49
CA LEU A 129 -2.29 9.23 -8.05
C LEU A 129 -1.22 10.05 -7.31
N LEU A 130 -0.17 10.50 -8.01
CA LEU A 130 0.93 11.32 -7.48
C LEU A 130 1.44 10.81 -6.12
N LEU A 131 1.59 9.49 -5.99
CA LEU A 131 1.95 8.85 -4.74
C LEU A 131 3.33 9.33 -4.28
N LYS A 132 3.39 9.89 -3.06
CA LYS A 132 4.67 10.29 -2.47
C LYS A 132 5.51 9.05 -2.21
N LYS A 133 6.62 8.90 -2.95
CA LYS A 133 7.54 7.77 -2.77
C LYS A 133 8.16 7.79 -1.37
N ARG A 134 8.01 6.70 -0.63
CA ARG A 134 8.57 6.55 0.73
C ARG A 134 9.60 5.43 0.76
N ARG A 135 10.90 5.78 0.78
CA ARG A 135 12.03 4.83 0.78
C ARG A 135 11.90 3.70 1.82
N LYS A 136 11.44 4.01 3.05
CA LYS A 136 11.28 3.00 4.11
C LYS A 136 10.23 1.93 3.77
N LEU A 137 9.15 2.31 3.09
CA LEU A 137 8.10 1.36 2.67
C LEU A 137 8.56 0.55 1.46
N ASP A 138 9.23 1.22 0.51
CA ASP A 138 9.81 0.59 -0.69
C ASP A 138 10.83 -0.49 -0.31
N ASN A 139 11.79 -0.17 0.56
CA ASN A 139 12.77 -1.14 1.05
C ASN A 139 12.10 -2.32 1.76
N LYS A 140 11.04 -2.08 2.55
CA LYS A 140 10.32 -3.15 3.24
C LYS A 140 9.56 -4.05 2.24
N ALA A 141 8.93 -3.46 1.24
CA ALA A 141 8.24 -4.19 0.19
C ALA A 141 9.21 -5.05 -0.63
N GLN A 142 10.38 -4.51 -0.96
CA GLN A 142 11.45 -5.25 -1.65
C GLN A 142 11.94 -6.43 -0.81
N LEU A 143 12.21 -6.24 0.49
CA LEU A 143 12.62 -7.32 1.39
C LEU A 143 11.56 -8.43 1.48
N ASN A 144 10.28 -8.06 1.66
CA ASN A 144 9.19 -9.03 1.72
C ASN A 144 9.02 -9.78 0.39
N THR A 145 9.18 -9.08 -0.73
CA THR A 145 9.12 -9.67 -2.07
C THR A 145 10.27 -10.65 -2.29
N GLN A 146 11.48 -10.27 -1.92
CA GLN A 146 12.66 -11.12 -2.04
C GLN A 146 12.50 -12.39 -1.20
N ALA A 147 12.09 -12.27 0.07
CA ALA A 147 11.86 -13.42 0.94
C ALA A 147 10.83 -14.39 0.36
N TYR A 148 9.77 -13.89 -0.28
CA TYR A 148 8.81 -14.75 -0.96
C TYR A 148 9.43 -15.47 -2.17
N ILE A 149 10.15 -14.73 -3.03
CA ILE A 149 10.78 -15.32 -4.20
C ILE A 149 11.77 -16.40 -3.76
N ASP A 150 12.62 -16.12 -2.78
CA ASP A 150 13.59 -17.08 -2.26
C ASP A 150 12.89 -18.35 -1.73
N GLN A 151 11.70 -18.21 -1.14
CA GLN A 151 10.94 -19.33 -0.59
C GLN A 151 10.22 -20.20 -1.64
N TYR A 152 9.65 -19.58 -2.68
CA TYR A 152 8.73 -20.27 -3.61
C TYR A 152 9.28 -20.41 -5.04
N HIS A 153 10.27 -19.61 -5.41
CA HIS A 153 10.89 -19.60 -6.73
C HIS A 153 12.43 -19.61 -6.67
N GLY A 154 13.00 -19.61 -5.47
CA GLY A 154 14.43 -19.79 -5.23
C GLY A 154 14.78 -21.24 -5.52
N TYR A 155 15.30 -21.49 -6.72
CA TYR A 155 16.11 -22.67 -6.95
C TYR A 155 17.31 -22.60 -5.99
N THR A 156 17.26 -23.38 -4.91
CA THR A 156 18.48 -23.92 -4.32
C THR A 156 19.17 -24.70 -5.43
N GLU A 157 20.30 -24.19 -5.90
CA GLU A 157 21.41 -25.06 -6.27
C GLU A 157 21.56 -26.06 -5.12
N GLN A 158 21.05 -27.29 -5.29
CA GLN A 158 21.58 -28.38 -4.51
C GLN A 158 23.04 -28.51 -4.97
N PRO A 159 24.03 -28.36 -4.08
CA PRO A 159 25.38 -28.75 -4.45
C PRO A 159 25.29 -30.22 -4.85
N GLU A 160 25.81 -30.56 -6.04
CA GLU A 160 26.04 -31.95 -6.43
C GLU A 160 26.83 -32.60 -5.28
N GLU A 161 26.19 -33.50 -4.53
CA GLU A 161 26.88 -34.45 -3.67
C GLU A 161 27.51 -35.49 -4.61
N ASP A 162 28.83 -35.34 -4.77
CA ASP A 162 29.88 -36.27 -5.24
C ASP A 162 29.47 -37.63 -5.85
#